data_AF-A0A2H6KID3-F1
#
_entry.id   AF-A0A2H6KID3-F1
#
_cell.length_a   1.000
_cell.length_b   1.000
_cell.length_c   1.000
_cell.angle_alpha   90.00
_cell.angle_beta   90.00
_cell.angle_gamma   90.00
#
_symmetry.space_group_name_H-M   'P 1'
#
loop_
_entity.id
_entity.type
_entity.pdbx_description
1 polymer ?
#
loop_
_entity_poly.entity_id
_entity_poly.type
_entity_poly.pdbx_seq_one_letter_code
_entity_poly.pdbx_strand_id
1 'polypeptide(L)'
;MVHISLIGVPRNLKEAIDWLIALKGTDSESNLKALGAAITPFDNIKRISKKFLQQKELRGQLSVDKLLEHFNQRLRSGPSVFAKLFAAVTEHDARSIVQAKRLGPEDIAKKLSKVVHGTEKFLDDIKNPAHYMSAYSSEATWDASCAKNPEACALIFVGIAPMLYGGLESLRAVSKDATCYVPHPKSAERLEGVLNAVGYEEPECRSGMSGSDVLQALRAVDKGLVGIIYDLAGFWAFY
;
A
#
# COMPACT_ATOMS: atom_id res chain seq x y z
N MET A 1 7.89 17.03 -4.95
CA MET A 1 8.21 17.56 -3.61
C MET A 1 8.86 16.43 -2.86
N VAL A 2 10.06 16.62 -2.31
CA VAL A 2 10.75 15.59 -1.54
C VAL A 2 10.38 15.74 -0.06
N HIS A 3 9.99 14.64 0.58
CA HIS A 3 9.66 14.58 1.99
C HIS A 3 10.93 14.47 2.85
N ILE A 4 11.08 15.37 3.81
CA ILE A 4 12.19 15.37 4.77
C ILE A 4 11.90 14.55 6.05
N SER A 5 10.72 13.93 6.14
CA SER A 5 10.29 13.15 7.30
C SER A 5 9.29 12.06 6.91
N LEU A 6 9.33 10.93 7.62
CA LEU A 6 8.38 9.81 7.48
C LEU A 6 6.95 10.15 7.93
N ILE A 7 6.71 11.31 8.54
CA ILE A 7 5.33 11.80 8.77
C ILE A 7 4.73 12.45 7.51
N GLY A 8 5.55 12.70 6.49
CA GLY A 8 5.08 13.03 5.16
C GLY A 8 4.17 11.92 4.64
N VAL A 9 2.96 12.27 4.19
CA VAL A 9 1.96 11.30 3.77
C VAL A 9 2.14 10.98 2.29
N PRO A 10 2.43 9.72 1.92
CA PRO A 10 2.43 9.29 0.52
C PRO A 10 1.10 9.55 -0.20
N ARG A 11 1.20 9.87 -1.49
CA ARG A 11 0.06 10.22 -2.35
C ARG A 11 -0.20 9.21 -3.46
N ASN A 12 0.78 8.36 -3.76
CA ASN A 12 0.72 7.31 -4.77
C ASN A 12 1.59 6.11 -4.37
N LEU A 13 1.53 5.02 -5.15
CA LEU A 13 2.26 3.80 -4.86
C LEU A 13 3.77 4.01 -4.77
N LYS A 14 4.34 4.78 -5.70
CA LYS A 14 5.78 5.08 -5.70
C LYS A 14 6.19 5.73 -4.38
N GLU A 15 5.50 6.78 -3.95
CA GLU A 15 5.78 7.44 -2.68
C GLU A 15 5.59 6.50 -1.49
N ALA A 16 4.63 5.56 -1.55
CA ALA A 16 4.42 4.58 -0.49
C ALA A 16 5.57 3.55 -0.42
N ILE A 17 6.12 3.14 -1.56
CA ILE A 17 7.28 2.26 -1.62
C ILE A 17 8.56 3.00 -1.19
N ASP A 18 8.75 4.24 -1.61
CA ASP A 18 9.84 5.09 -1.15
C ASP A 18 9.79 5.29 0.37
N TRP A 19 8.59 5.48 0.94
CA TRP A 19 8.40 5.56 2.39
C TRP A 19 8.83 4.29 3.11
N LEU A 20 8.51 3.10 2.56
CA LEU A 20 8.94 1.81 3.13
C LEU A 20 10.47 1.63 3.09
N ILE A 21 11.13 2.11 2.03
CA ILE A 21 12.59 2.07 1.89
C ILE A 21 13.25 3.06 2.87
N ALA A 22 12.69 4.26 3.03
CA ALA A 22 13.16 5.23 4.00
C ALA A 22 12.96 4.74 5.45
N LEU A 23 11.82 4.10 5.74
CA LEU A 23 11.53 3.44 7.02
C LEU A 23 12.57 2.34 7.33
N LYS A 24 12.89 1.51 6.34
CA LYS A 24 13.91 0.44 6.46
C LYS A 24 15.22 1.02 6.97
N GLY A 25 15.68 2.13 6.38
CA GLY A 25 16.90 2.82 6.80
C GLY A 25 18.11 1.89 6.88
N THR A 26 19.04 2.19 7.78
CA THR A 26 20.25 1.38 8.03
C THR A 26 20.03 0.27 9.05
N ASP A 27 19.07 0.42 9.97
CA ASP A 27 18.70 -0.58 10.98
C ASP A 27 17.28 -1.10 10.73
N SER A 28 17.16 -1.91 9.67
CA SER A 28 15.87 -2.45 9.26
C SER A 28 15.20 -3.31 10.33
N GLU A 29 15.97 -4.04 11.15
CA GLU A 29 15.38 -4.94 12.13
C GLU A 29 14.73 -4.15 13.27
N SER A 30 15.47 -3.19 13.84
CA SER A 30 14.98 -2.35 14.93
C SER A 30 13.78 -1.51 14.50
N ASN A 31 13.89 -0.82 13.35
CA ASN A 31 12.83 0.08 12.86
C ASN A 31 11.52 -0.66 12.60
N LEU A 32 11.58 -1.83 11.95
CA LEU A 32 10.38 -2.61 11.64
C LEU A 32 9.77 -3.28 12.88
N LYS A 33 10.59 -3.67 13.86
CA LYS A 33 10.10 -4.13 15.16
C LYS A 33 9.39 -3.02 15.91
N ALA A 34 9.97 -1.83 15.96
CA ALA A 34 9.39 -0.68 16.63
C ALA A 34 8.09 -0.22 15.96
N LEU A 35 8.03 -0.20 14.62
CA LEU A 35 6.79 0.05 13.88
C LEU A 35 5.75 -1.04 14.16
N GLY A 36 6.15 -2.32 14.11
CA GLY A 36 5.28 -3.46 14.39
C GLY A 36 4.65 -3.40 15.78
N ALA A 37 5.40 -2.96 16.78
CA ALA A 37 4.91 -2.73 18.14
C ALA A 37 3.97 -1.53 18.26
N ALA A 38 4.16 -0.50 17.42
CA ALA A 38 3.35 0.71 17.40
C ALA A 38 2.04 0.57 16.60
N ILE A 39 1.90 -0.49 15.79
CA ILE A 39 0.66 -0.78 15.06
C ILE A 39 -0.40 -1.26 16.05
N THR A 40 -1.29 -0.35 16.40
CA THR A 40 -2.47 -0.62 17.23
C THR A 40 -3.73 -0.67 16.36
N PRO A 41 -4.85 -1.23 16.87
CA PRO A 41 -6.16 -1.11 16.24
C PRO A 41 -6.49 0.36 15.92
N PHE A 42 -6.43 0.76 14.66
CA PHE A 42 -6.84 2.10 14.25
C PHE A 42 -8.17 2.08 13.49
N ASP A 43 -9.18 2.76 14.02
CA ASP A 43 -10.50 2.80 13.41
C ASP A 43 -10.65 3.82 12.26
N ASN A 44 -9.76 4.81 12.15
CA ASN A 44 -10.05 6.04 11.39
C ASN A 44 -9.09 6.46 10.25
N ILE A 45 -8.07 5.68 9.89
CA ILE A 45 -6.95 6.19 9.06
C ILE A 45 -7.06 5.85 7.58
N LYS A 46 -8.11 5.10 7.22
CA LYS A 46 -8.39 4.62 5.87
C LYS A 46 -8.66 5.71 4.82
N ARG A 47 -8.67 6.99 5.21
CA ARG A 47 -8.90 8.13 4.31
C ARG A 47 -7.68 8.49 3.46
N ILE A 48 -6.45 8.22 3.92
CA ILE A 48 -5.21 8.61 3.23
C ILE A 48 -5.17 8.04 1.80
N SER A 49 -5.41 6.72 1.67
CA SER A 49 -5.39 6.03 0.38
C SER A 49 -6.63 6.31 -0.50
N LYS A 50 -7.71 6.89 0.04
CA LYS A 50 -8.98 7.00 -0.69
C LYS A 50 -8.86 7.86 -1.95
N LYS A 51 -8.20 9.02 -1.84
CA LYS A 51 -8.03 9.95 -2.98
C LYS A 51 -7.22 9.31 -4.11
N PHE A 52 -6.15 8.60 -3.76
CA PHE A 52 -5.36 7.80 -4.70
C PHE A 52 -6.21 6.75 -5.41
N LEU A 53 -6.93 5.91 -4.66
CA LEU A 53 -7.76 4.85 -5.22
C LEU A 53 -8.93 5.36 -6.09
N GLN A 54 -9.32 6.62 -5.94
CA GLN A 54 -10.39 7.23 -6.73
C GLN A 54 -9.93 7.80 -8.08
N GLN A 55 -8.63 7.76 -8.39
CA GLN A 55 -8.10 8.19 -9.70
C GLN A 55 -8.75 7.40 -10.85
N LYS A 56 -9.00 8.06 -11.98
CA LYS A 56 -9.79 7.49 -13.09
C LYS A 56 -9.11 6.26 -13.70
N GLU A 57 -7.78 6.23 -13.68
CA GLU A 57 -6.91 5.17 -14.19
C GLU A 57 -6.96 3.90 -13.32
N LEU A 58 -7.30 4.05 -12.04
CA LEU A 58 -7.43 2.95 -11.08
C LEU A 58 -8.86 2.44 -10.93
N ARG A 59 -9.86 3.23 -11.34
CA ARG A 59 -11.27 2.83 -11.29
C ARG A 59 -11.61 1.71 -12.27
N GLY A 60 -12.59 0.88 -11.92
CA GLY A 60 -13.00 -0.25 -12.74
C GLY A 60 -12.07 -1.46 -12.59
N GLN A 61 -11.06 -1.36 -11.73
CA GLN A 61 -10.21 -2.48 -11.35
C GLN A 61 -10.82 -3.14 -10.12
N LEU A 62 -11.07 -4.46 -10.21
CA LEU A 62 -11.83 -5.20 -9.20
C LEU A 62 -11.21 -5.11 -7.79
N SER A 63 -9.88 -5.06 -7.68
CA SER A 63 -9.18 -4.87 -6.40
C SER A 63 -9.45 -3.48 -5.81
N VAL A 64 -9.37 -2.43 -6.62
CA VAL A 64 -9.61 -1.02 -6.22
C VAL A 64 -11.07 -0.79 -5.88
N ASP A 65 -11.99 -1.28 -6.70
CA ASP A 65 -13.43 -1.10 -6.49
C ASP A 65 -13.89 -1.76 -5.18
N LYS A 66 -13.37 -2.96 -4.86
CA LYS A 66 -13.62 -3.62 -3.57
C LYS A 66 -13.10 -2.80 -2.38
N LEU A 67 -11.89 -2.24 -2.47
CA LEU A 67 -11.35 -1.36 -1.42
C LEU A 67 -12.24 -0.11 -1.23
N LEU A 68 -12.65 0.52 -2.32
CA LEU A 68 -13.52 1.69 -2.29
C LEU A 68 -14.90 1.38 -1.73
N GLU A 69 -15.46 0.21 -2.07
CA GLU A 69 -16.71 -0.28 -1.50
C GLU A 69 -16.58 -0.43 0.02
N HIS A 70 -15.54 -1.09 0.51
CA HIS A 70 -15.31 -1.24 1.95
C HIS A 70 -15.16 0.11 2.67
N PHE A 71 -14.49 1.10 2.06
CA PHE A 71 -14.44 2.45 2.64
C PHE A 71 -15.82 3.11 2.70
N ASN A 72 -16.63 2.97 1.67
CA ASN A 72 -17.93 3.61 1.58
C ASN A 72 -18.99 2.92 2.45
N GLN A 73 -18.94 1.59 2.59
CA GLN A 73 -19.80 0.84 3.51
C GLN A 73 -19.60 1.30 4.96
N ARG A 74 -18.35 1.47 5.42
CA ARG A 74 -18.06 2.02 6.76
C ARG A 74 -18.51 3.46 6.95
N LEU A 75 -18.42 4.31 5.92
CA LEU A 75 -18.86 5.71 5.98
C LEU A 75 -20.39 5.86 5.99
N ARG A 76 -21.13 4.90 5.43
CA ARG A 76 -22.61 4.85 5.48
C ARG A 76 -23.14 4.42 6.84
N SER A 77 -22.32 3.81 7.70
CA SER A 77 -22.66 3.41 9.07
C SER A 77 -22.69 4.58 10.06
N GLY A 78 -23.35 5.69 9.71
CA GLY A 78 -24.01 6.57 10.68
C GLY A 78 -25.41 6.01 11.03
N PRO A 79 -26.04 6.39 12.15
CA PRO A 79 -27.07 5.56 12.81
C PRO A 79 -28.34 5.46 11.97
N SER A 80 -28.45 4.42 11.14
CA SER A 80 -29.66 4.14 10.37
C SER A 80 -29.78 2.66 10.01
N VAL A 81 -30.96 2.12 10.35
CA VAL A 81 -31.56 0.80 10.07
C VAL A 81 -30.73 -0.42 10.47
N PHE A 82 -29.46 -0.54 10.08
CA PHE A 82 -28.58 -1.60 10.57
C PHE A 82 -28.27 -1.45 12.07
N ALA A 83 -28.26 -0.22 12.60
CA ALA A 83 -28.11 0.02 14.03
C ALA A 83 -29.23 -0.60 14.88
N LYS A 84 -30.43 -0.85 14.33
CA LYS A 84 -31.53 -1.54 15.03
C LYS A 84 -31.42 -3.07 14.92
N LEU A 85 -30.84 -3.61 13.85
CA LEU A 85 -30.57 -5.04 13.71
C LEU A 85 -29.33 -5.46 14.53
N PHE A 86 -28.35 -4.57 14.64
CA PHE A 86 -27.14 -4.70 15.46
C PHE A 86 -27.26 -4.00 16.82
N ALA A 87 -28.46 -3.59 17.25
CA ALA A 87 -28.68 -3.10 18.62
C ALA A 87 -28.45 -4.20 19.69
N ALA A 88 -28.43 -5.47 19.27
CA ALA A 88 -27.97 -6.60 20.10
C ALA A 88 -26.45 -6.86 19.99
N VAL A 89 -25.76 -6.17 19.08
CA VAL A 89 -24.31 -6.22 18.83
C VAL A 89 -23.77 -4.80 18.98
N THR A 90 -24.05 -4.17 20.13
CA THR A 90 -23.60 -2.83 20.42
C THR A 90 -22.14 -2.81 20.86
N GLU A 91 -21.40 -1.84 20.30
CA GLU A 91 -20.16 -1.23 20.76
C GLU A 91 -18.82 -1.98 20.69
N HIS A 92 -18.76 -3.31 20.49
CA HIS A 92 -17.48 -4.03 20.69
C HIS A 92 -16.77 -4.65 19.45
N ASP A 93 -17.33 -4.59 18.23
CA ASP A 93 -16.82 -5.40 17.09
C ASP A 93 -16.08 -4.63 15.98
N ALA A 94 -15.09 -3.82 16.36
CA ALA A 94 -13.98 -3.45 15.48
C ALA A 94 -12.69 -4.14 15.94
N ARG A 95 -12.71 -5.47 16.06
CA ARG A 95 -11.50 -6.23 16.40
C ARG A 95 -10.47 -6.07 15.27
N SER A 96 -9.38 -5.34 15.51
CA SER A 96 -8.29 -5.24 14.52
C SER A 96 -7.72 -6.63 14.21
N ILE A 97 -7.06 -6.77 13.07
CA ILE A 97 -6.41 -8.04 12.69
C ILE A 97 -5.33 -8.45 13.69
N VAL A 98 -4.66 -7.50 14.34
CA VAL A 98 -3.75 -7.75 15.45
C VAL A 98 -4.46 -8.53 16.56
N GLN A 99 -5.68 -8.11 16.91
CA GLN A 99 -6.50 -8.77 17.92
C GLN A 99 -7.19 -10.05 17.41
N ALA A 100 -7.65 -10.08 16.15
CA ALA A 100 -8.40 -11.21 15.59
C ALA A 100 -7.51 -12.40 15.22
N LYS A 101 -6.32 -12.14 14.65
CA LYS A 101 -5.31 -13.15 14.32
C LYS A 101 -4.29 -13.37 15.44
N ARG A 102 -4.44 -12.68 16.59
CA ARG A 102 -3.50 -12.68 17.73
C ARG A 102 -2.05 -12.47 17.28
N LEU A 103 -1.83 -11.58 16.30
CA LEU A 103 -0.48 -11.32 15.79
C LEU A 103 0.28 -10.51 16.83
N GLY A 104 1.43 -11.03 17.25
CA GLY A 104 2.35 -10.27 18.09
C GLY A 104 3.09 -9.19 17.28
N PRO A 105 3.71 -8.21 17.95
CA PRO A 105 4.60 -7.25 17.32
C PRO A 105 5.68 -7.88 16.43
N GLU A 106 6.23 -9.03 16.84
CA GLU A 106 7.23 -9.77 16.07
C GLU A 106 6.67 -10.37 14.77
N ASP A 107 5.44 -10.89 14.80
CA ASP A 107 4.77 -11.41 13.61
C ASP A 107 4.51 -10.30 12.59
N ILE A 108 4.09 -9.13 13.10
CA ILE A 108 3.87 -7.93 12.28
C ILE A 108 5.19 -7.46 11.70
N ALA A 109 6.25 -7.35 12.49
CA ALA A 109 7.58 -6.96 12.02
C ALA A 109 8.11 -7.91 10.94
N LYS A 110 7.94 -9.22 11.09
CA LYS A 110 8.32 -10.22 10.09
C LYS A 110 7.51 -10.07 8.80
N LYS A 111 6.20 -9.81 8.90
CA LYS A 111 5.34 -9.52 7.75
C LYS A 111 5.75 -8.22 7.06
N LEU A 112 6.04 -7.17 7.81
CA LEU A 112 6.53 -5.88 7.30
C LEU A 112 7.86 -6.05 6.57
N SER A 113 8.82 -6.77 7.14
CA SER A 113 10.12 -7.05 6.52
C SER A 113 9.97 -7.71 5.16
N LYS A 114 9.06 -8.68 5.03
CA LYS A 114 8.73 -9.30 3.73
C LYS A 114 8.16 -8.28 2.75
N VAL A 115 7.21 -7.46 3.19
CA VAL A 115 6.60 -6.41 2.35
C VAL A 115 7.66 -5.44 1.84
N VAL A 116 8.46 -4.86 2.72
CA VAL A 116 9.56 -3.93 2.39
C VAL A 116 10.50 -4.56 1.38
N HIS A 117 10.98 -5.79 1.64
CA HIS A 117 11.91 -6.48 0.76
C HIS A 117 11.33 -6.74 -0.64
N GLY A 118 10.08 -7.21 -0.71
CA GLY A 118 9.42 -7.47 -1.98
C GLY A 118 9.17 -6.19 -2.79
N THR A 119 8.76 -5.10 -2.14
CA THR A 119 8.55 -3.81 -2.81
C THR A 119 9.85 -3.15 -3.24
N GLU A 120 10.92 -3.28 -2.45
CA GLU A 120 12.26 -2.80 -2.79
C GLU A 120 12.79 -3.51 -4.04
N LYS A 121 12.70 -4.84 -4.08
CA LYS A 121 13.09 -5.63 -5.25
C LYS A 121 12.25 -5.29 -6.49
N PHE A 122 10.93 -5.15 -6.33
CA PHE A 122 10.07 -4.70 -7.41
C PHE A 122 10.52 -3.33 -7.95
N LEU A 123 10.84 -2.38 -7.08
CA LEU A 123 11.29 -1.06 -7.46
C LEU A 123 12.63 -1.12 -8.20
N ASP A 124 13.60 -1.89 -7.70
CA ASP A 124 14.89 -2.10 -8.34
C ASP A 124 14.76 -2.66 -9.76
N ASP A 125 13.77 -3.53 -9.98
CA ASP A 125 13.49 -4.12 -11.29
C ASP A 125 12.80 -3.16 -12.26
N ILE A 126 12.23 -2.02 -11.83
CA ILE A 126 11.53 -1.08 -12.74
C ILE A 126 12.17 0.30 -12.84
N LYS A 127 12.97 0.70 -11.86
CA LYS A 127 13.55 2.04 -11.81
C LYS A 127 14.70 2.20 -12.80
N ASN A 128 14.89 3.42 -13.29
CA ASN A 128 16.10 3.86 -13.95
C ASN A 128 17.05 4.47 -12.92
N PRO A 129 18.18 3.83 -12.57
CA PRO A 129 19.05 4.31 -11.50
C PRO A 129 19.60 5.73 -11.71
N ALA A 130 19.76 6.15 -12.97
CA ALA A 130 20.33 7.46 -13.31
C ALA A 130 19.33 8.61 -13.13
N HIS A 131 18.04 8.30 -13.15
CA HIS A 131 16.96 9.31 -13.16
C HIS A 131 15.97 9.15 -12.02
N TYR A 132 15.97 8.02 -11.32
CA TYR A 132 15.05 7.76 -10.22
C TYR A 132 15.29 8.71 -9.06
N MET A 133 14.27 9.50 -8.71
CA MET A 133 14.30 10.37 -7.55
C MET A 133 13.37 9.81 -6.48
N SER A 134 13.91 9.42 -5.32
CA SER A 134 13.06 9.00 -4.20
C SER A 134 12.22 10.16 -3.69
N ALA A 135 10.97 9.88 -3.32
CA ALA A 135 10.08 10.86 -2.72
C ALA A 135 10.49 11.25 -1.29
N TYR A 136 11.37 10.47 -0.65
CA TYR A 136 11.87 10.73 0.70
C TYR A 136 13.37 11.00 0.64
N SER A 137 13.81 12.05 1.33
CA SER A 137 15.21 12.40 1.39
C SER A 137 15.97 11.52 2.40
N SER A 138 17.30 11.63 2.38
CA SER A 138 18.19 10.98 3.36
C SER A 138 17.89 11.37 4.81
N GLU A 139 17.26 12.53 5.04
CA GLU A 139 16.89 13.00 6.38
C GLU A 139 15.63 12.33 6.92
N ALA A 140 14.80 11.74 6.06
CA ALA A 140 13.54 11.09 6.44
C ALA A 140 13.77 9.70 7.05
N THR A 141 14.44 9.65 8.19
CA THR A 141 14.78 8.42 8.91
C THR A 141 13.79 8.11 10.03
N TRP A 142 13.80 6.86 10.51
CA TRP A 142 13.07 6.45 11.70
C TRP A 142 13.42 7.31 12.92
N ASP A 143 14.70 7.50 13.21
CA ASP A 143 15.13 8.24 14.41
C ASP A 143 14.70 9.71 14.36
N ALA A 144 14.79 10.34 13.19
CA ALA A 144 14.39 11.73 13.01
C ALA A 144 12.87 11.92 13.04
N SER A 145 12.09 10.93 12.59
CA SER A 145 10.66 11.09 12.32
C SER A 145 9.74 10.37 13.31
N CYS A 146 10.09 9.15 13.69
CA CYS A 146 9.21 8.18 14.34
C CYS A 146 9.64 7.85 15.77
N ALA A 147 10.93 7.86 16.12
CA ALA A 147 11.40 7.36 17.42
C ALA A 147 10.73 8.02 18.63
N LYS A 148 10.40 9.32 18.55
CA LYS A 148 9.68 10.06 19.61
C LYS A 148 8.18 9.77 19.65
N ASN A 149 7.59 9.42 18.51
CA ASN A 149 6.18 9.10 18.38
C ASN A 149 5.97 7.98 17.34
N PRO A 150 6.27 6.71 17.70
CA PRO A 150 6.19 5.60 16.75
C PRO A 150 4.78 5.38 16.21
N GLU A 151 3.76 5.72 17.01
CA GLU A 151 2.36 5.63 16.63
C GLU A 151 2.07 6.50 15.41
N ALA A 152 2.61 7.73 15.32
CA ALA A 152 2.40 8.58 14.15
C ALA A 152 2.83 7.89 12.85
N CYS A 153 3.96 7.20 12.83
CA CYS A 153 4.41 6.45 11.66
C CYS A 153 3.60 5.16 11.44
N ALA A 154 3.10 4.52 12.50
CA ALA A 154 2.15 3.43 12.38
C ALA A 154 0.83 3.89 11.74
N LEU A 155 0.35 5.10 12.07
CA LEU A 155 -0.81 5.70 11.42
C LEU A 155 -0.56 5.85 9.91
N ILE A 156 0.59 6.41 9.53
CA ILE A 156 0.97 6.57 8.12
C ILE A 156 0.98 5.22 7.42
N PHE A 157 1.67 4.23 7.99
CA PHE A 157 1.76 2.89 7.43
C PHE A 157 0.38 2.25 7.18
N VAL A 158 -0.48 2.23 8.19
CA VAL A 158 -1.84 1.67 8.05
C VAL A 158 -2.67 2.46 7.04
N GLY A 159 -2.45 3.77 6.95
CA GLY A 159 -3.08 4.65 5.99
C GLY A 159 -2.69 4.39 4.53
N ILE A 160 -1.45 3.96 4.27
CA ILE A 160 -0.91 3.70 2.92
C ILE A 160 -1.02 2.23 2.50
N ALA A 161 -1.26 1.29 3.43
CA ALA A 161 -1.43 -0.11 3.11
C ALA A 161 -2.51 -0.40 2.02
N PRO A 162 -3.69 0.27 2.00
CA PRO A 162 -4.63 0.14 0.89
C PRO A 162 -4.09 0.66 -0.45
N MET A 163 -3.27 1.71 -0.43
CA MET A 163 -2.59 2.25 -1.62
C MET A 163 -1.54 1.28 -2.15
N LEU A 164 -0.76 0.65 -1.27
CA LEU A 164 0.16 -0.43 -1.64
C LEU A 164 -0.58 -1.59 -2.31
N TYR A 165 -1.63 -2.12 -1.65
CA TYR A 165 -2.41 -3.23 -2.21
C TYR A 165 -3.06 -2.87 -3.55
N GLY A 166 -3.79 -1.75 -3.59
CA GLY A 166 -4.52 -1.32 -4.78
C GLY A 166 -3.60 -1.00 -5.94
N GLY A 167 -2.49 -0.30 -5.70
CA GLY A 167 -1.51 0.04 -6.73
C GLY A 167 -0.82 -1.19 -7.32
N LEU A 168 -0.33 -2.11 -6.48
CA LEU A 168 0.37 -3.32 -6.93
C LEU A 168 -0.56 -4.27 -7.70
N GLU A 169 -1.78 -4.50 -7.20
CA GLU A 169 -2.77 -5.30 -7.92
C GLU A 169 -3.22 -4.63 -9.20
N SER A 170 -3.28 -3.29 -9.23
CA SER A 170 -3.64 -2.57 -10.45
C SER A 170 -2.61 -2.76 -11.54
N LEU A 171 -1.33 -2.54 -11.23
CA LEU A 171 -0.23 -2.82 -12.15
C LEU A 171 -0.25 -4.27 -12.62
N ARG A 172 -0.48 -5.23 -11.72
CA ARG A 172 -0.57 -6.65 -12.08
C ARG A 172 -1.69 -6.92 -13.08
N ALA A 173 -2.86 -6.32 -12.88
CA ALA A 173 -4.02 -6.53 -13.75
C ALA A 173 -3.77 -5.99 -15.16
N VAL A 174 -3.33 -4.73 -15.29
CA VAL A 174 -3.10 -4.12 -16.60
C VAL A 174 -1.89 -4.71 -17.33
N SER A 175 -0.88 -5.14 -16.58
CA SER A 175 0.29 -5.79 -17.19
C SER A 175 -0.06 -7.17 -17.73
N LYS A 176 -0.93 -7.94 -17.06
CA LYS A 176 -1.49 -9.19 -17.61
C LYS A 176 -2.24 -8.96 -18.91
N ASP A 177 -3.12 -7.97 -18.93
CA ASP A 177 -3.91 -7.59 -20.10
C ASP A 177 -3.01 -7.23 -21.29
N ALA A 178 -1.93 -6.48 -21.04
CA ALA A 178 -0.93 -6.11 -22.06
C ALA A 178 -0.06 -7.28 -22.54
N THR A 179 -0.02 -8.41 -21.83
CA THR A 179 0.75 -9.62 -22.22
C THR A 179 -0.10 -10.72 -22.82
N CYS A 180 -1.42 -10.53 -22.93
CA CYS A 180 -2.32 -11.53 -23.53
C CYS A 180 -1.95 -11.81 -24.99
N TYR A 181 -2.23 -13.03 -25.46
CA TYR A 181 -1.94 -13.46 -26.84
C TYR A 181 -2.62 -12.58 -27.90
N VAL A 182 -3.81 -12.07 -27.59
CA VAL A 182 -4.49 -11.02 -28.34
C VAL A 182 -4.71 -9.85 -27.38
N PRO A 183 -3.71 -8.97 -27.23
CA PRO A 183 -3.84 -7.84 -26.33
C PRO A 183 -4.86 -6.86 -26.90
N HIS A 184 -5.68 -6.27 -26.02
CA HIS A 184 -6.60 -5.22 -26.46
C HIS A 184 -5.78 -4.06 -27.06
N PRO A 185 -6.22 -3.40 -28.15
CA PRO A 185 -5.45 -2.32 -28.79
C PRO A 185 -5.01 -1.19 -27.86
N LYS A 186 -5.77 -0.98 -26.77
CA LYS A 186 -5.52 0.05 -25.74
C LYS A 186 -4.76 -0.44 -24.50
N SER A 187 -4.28 -1.69 -24.49
CA SER A 187 -3.65 -2.29 -23.31
C SER A 187 -2.32 -1.60 -22.95
N ALA A 188 -1.52 -1.19 -23.94
CA ALA A 188 -0.31 -0.41 -23.72
C ALA A 188 -0.61 0.98 -23.15
N GLU A 189 -1.55 1.73 -23.75
CA GLU A 189 -2.00 3.03 -23.23
C GLU A 189 -2.54 2.92 -21.80
N ARG A 190 -3.27 1.85 -21.49
CA ARG A 190 -3.80 1.59 -20.16
C ARG A 190 -2.69 1.29 -19.15
N LEU A 191 -1.68 0.51 -19.54
CA LEU A 191 -0.51 0.24 -18.69
C LEU A 191 0.24 1.53 -18.38
N GLU A 192 0.52 2.34 -19.38
CA GLU A 192 1.18 3.65 -19.21
C GLU A 192 0.35 4.58 -18.31
N GLY A 193 -0.96 4.66 -18.54
CA GLY A 193 -1.86 5.44 -17.70
C GLY A 193 -1.85 5.01 -16.24
N VAL A 194 -1.81 3.70 -15.97
CA VAL A 194 -1.70 3.19 -14.60
C VAL A 194 -0.31 3.44 -14.01
N LEU A 195 0.79 3.26 -14.76
CA LEU A 195 2.15 3.57 -14.30
C LEU A 195 2.24 5.03 -13.82
N ASN A 196 1.77 5.97 -14.64
CA ASN A 196 1.74 7.39 -14.29
C ASN A 196 0.87 7.64 -13.04
N ALA A 197 -0.33 7.04 -12.97
CA ALA A 197 -1.25 7.17 -11.83
C ALA A 197 -0.64 6.66 -10.51
N VAL A 198 0.12 5.57 -10.57
CA VAL A 198 0.82 5.01 -9.41
C VAL A 198 2.12 5.75 -9.07
N GLY A 199 2.48 6.77 -9.85
CA GLY A 199 3.58 7.69 -9.60
C GLY A 199 4.88 7.37 -10.33
N TYR A 200 4.87 6.43 -11.27
CA TYR A 200 6.02 6.05 -12.06
C TYR A 200 5.96 6.71 -13.43
N GLU A 201 6.74 7.77 -13.61
CA GLU A 201 6.79 8.57 -14.84
C GLU A 201 8.16 8.40 -15.54
N GLU A 202 8.19 8.51 -16.86
CA GLU A 202 9.46 8.61 -17.60
C GLU A 202 10.15 9.96 -17.29
N PRO A 203 11.47 10.02 -17.06
CA PRO A 203 12.48 8.97 -17.29
C PRO A 203 12.86 8.15 -16.03
N GLU A 204 12.08 8.21 -14.95
CA GLU A 204 12.41 7.51 -13.69
C GLU A 204 12.26 5.98 -13.80
N CYS A 205 11.56 5.52 -14.82
CA CYS A 205 11.42 4.12 -15.20
C CYS A 205 12.46 3.68 -16.23
N ARG A 206 12.72 2.37 -16.29
CA ARG A 206 13.53 1.80 -17.38
C ARG A 206 12.84 2.09 -18.72
N SER A 207 13.60 2.62 -19.67
CA SER A 207 13.08 3.00 -20.98
C SER A 207 12.48 1.78 -21.70
N GLY A 208 11.28 1.93 -22.25
CA GLY A 208 10.66 0.92 -23.10
C GLY A 208 10.11 -0.30 -22.36
N MET A 209 9.79 -0.17 -21.07
CA MET A 209 9.16 -1.25 -20.31
C MET A 209 7.83 -1.70 -20.94
N SER A 210 7.73 -3.00 -21.18
CA SER A 210 6.51 -3.66 -21.59
C SER A 210 5.71 -4.17 -20.39
N GLY A 211 4.45 -4.60 -20.62
CA GLY A 211 3.68 -5.32 -19.59
C GLY A 211 4.38 -6.58 -19.08
N SER A 212 5.18 -7.26 -19.92
CA SER A 212 5.95 -8.43 -19.50
C SER A 212 7.03 -8.07 -18.49
N ASP A 213 7.72 -6.95 -18.70
CA ASP A 213 8.76 -6.46 -17.78
C ASP A 213 8.17 -6.09 -16.42
N VAL A 214 7.02 -5.40 -16.42
CA VAL A 214 6.31 -5.04 -15.17
C VAL A 214 5.80 -6.29 -14.45
N LEU A 215 5.26 -7.28 -15.16
CA LEU A 215 4.85 -8.56 -14.55
C LEU A 215 6.01 -9.34 -13.96
N GLN A 216 7.16 -9.33 -14.65
CA GLN A 216 8.37 -9.98 -14.19
C GLN A 216 8.85 -9.34 -12.89
N ALA A 217 8.91 -8.01 -12.82
CA ALA A 217 9.24 -7.28 -11.59
C ALA A 217 8.25 -7.59 -10.46
N LEU A 218 6.95 -7.66 -10.76
CA LEU A 218 5.90 -7.99 -9.80
C LEU A 218 5.96 -9.44 -9.27
N ARG A 219 6.86 -10.29 -9.75
CA ARG A 219 7.10 -11.61 -9.14
C ARG A 219 7.72 -11.50 -7.74
N ALA A 220 8.43 -10.40 -7.46
CA ALA A 220 8.96 -10.11 -6.12
C ALA A 220 7.84 -9.82 -5.09
N VAL A 221 6.65 -9.45 -5.55
CA VAL A 221 5.47 -9.14 -4.75
C VAL A 221 4.39 -10.19 -5.01
N ASP A 222 4.66 -11.45 -4.64
CA ASP A 222 3.74 -12.55 -4.94
C ASP A 222 2.36 -12.42 -4.27
N LYS A 223 1.43 -13.35 -4.58
CA LYS A 223 0.09 -13.37 -4.00
C LYS A 223 0.09 -13.45 -2.47
N GLY A 224 1.07 -14.12 -1.88
CA GLY A 224 1.21 -14.22 -0.42
C GLY A 224 1.57 -12.87 0.19
N LEU A 225 2.49 -12.14 -0.43
CA LEU A 225 2.88 -10.79 -0.01
C LEU A 225 1.73 -9.80 -0.18
N VAL A 226 1.00 -9.85 -1.30
CA VAL A 226 -0.22 -9.05 -1.50
C VAL A 226 -1.27 -9.36 -0.42
N GLY A 227 -1.43 -10.63 -0.05
CA GLY A 227 -2.30 -11.04 1.07
C GLY A 227 -1.87 -10.45 2.41
N ILE A 228 -0.56 -10.38 2.67
CA ILE A 228 -0.02 -9.69 3.85
C ILE A 228 -0.36 -8.20 3.84
N ILE A 229 -0.22 -7.51 2.70
CA ILE A 229 -0.56 -6.08 2.61
C ILE A 229 -2.07 -5.88 2.84
N TYR A 230 -2.91 -6.72 2.25
CA TYR A 230 -4.36 -6.69 2.44
C TYR A 230 -4.76 -6.91 3.91
N ASP A 231 -4.10 -7.86 4.59
CA ASP A 231 -4.22 -8.05 6.04
C ASP A 231 -3.83 -6.76 6.78
N LEU A 232 -2.64 -6.21 6.54
CA LEU A 232 -2.15 -5.03 7.27
C LEU A 232 -3.02 -3.78 7.03
N ALA A 233 -3.68 -3.69 5.88
CA ALA A 233 -4.63 -2.63 5.55
C ALA A 233 -5.99 -2.75 6.29
N GLY A 234 -6.18 -3.80 7.08
CA GLY A 234 -7.37 -3.93 7.94
C GLY A 234 -8.64 -4.30 7.20
N PHE A 235 -8.55 -4.99 6.04
CA PHE A 235 -9.72 -5.37 5.23
C PHE A 235 -10.26 -6.78 5.49
N TRP A 236 -9.82 -7.44 6.57
CA TRP A 236 -10.53 -8.61 7.08
C TRP A 236 -11.58 -8.18 8.08
N ALA A 237 -12.84 -8.28 7.67
CA ALA A 237 -13.94 -8.54 8.60
C ALA A 237 -14.45 -9.97 8.45
N PHE A 238 -14.50 -10.56 7.23
CA PHE A 238 -14.98 -11.93 7.04
C PHE A 238 -14.39 -12.53 5.75
N TYR A 239 -13.63 -13.62 5.89
CA TYR A 239 -13.81 -14.80 5.04
C TYR A 239 -14.56 -15.82 5.89
#